data_AF-A0A6A7M8B1-F1
#
_entry.id   AF-A0A6A7M8B1-F1
#
_cell.length_a   1.000
_cell.length_b   1.000
_cell.length_c   1.000
_cell.angle_alpha   90.00
_cell.angle_beta   90.00
_cell.angle_gamma   90.00
#
_symmetry.space_group_name_H-M   'P 1'
#
loop_
_entity.id
_entity.type
_entity.pdbx_description
1 polymer ?
#
loop_
_entity_poly.entity_id
_entity_poly.type
_entity_poly.pdbx_seq_one_letter_code
_entity_poly.pdbx_strand_id
1 'polypeptide(L)' 'MTSDELTTALGQAAAKVWGQLPAYVQHDLFEAAVRSAGKGAREELAVFLHRRHPRTTEGEDSGRRVPEPDSLGG' A
#
# COMPACT_ATOMS: atom_id res chain seq x y z
N MET A 1 -7.52 -7.41 -27.31
CA MET A 1 -7.12 -6.27 -26.48
C MET A 1 -5.81 -5.72 -26.99
N THR A 2 -5.68 -4.41 -27.08
CA THR A 2 -4.42 -3.73 -27.40
C THR A 2 -3.48 -3.74 -26.18
N SER A 3 -2.19 -3.45 -26.40
CA SER A 3 -1.22 -3.31 -25.30
C SER A 3 -1.65 -2.25 -24.27
N ASP A 4 -2.28 -1.16 -24.74
CA ASP A 4 -2.74 -0.07 -23.90
C ASP A 4 -3.95 -0.48 -23.05
N GLU A 5 -4.88 -1.25 -23.63
CA GLU A 5 -6.03 -1.81 -22.90
C GLU A 5 -5.56 -2.77 -21.79
N LEU A 6 -4.56 -3.61 -22.09
CA LEU A 6 -3.98 -4.54 -21.11
C LEU A 6 -3.27 -3.81 -19.97
N THR A 7 -2.47 -2.80 -20.31
CA THR A 7 -1.72 -2.00 -19.32
C THR A 7 -2.68 -1.19 -18.44
N THR A 8 -3.74 -0.64 -19.03
CA THR A 8 -4.80 0.06 -18.30
C THR A 8 -5.53 -0.87 -17.34
N ALA A 9 -5.93 -2.06 -17.81
CA ALA A 9 -6.60 -3.05 -16.97
C ALA A 9 -5.72 -3.48 -15.79
N LEU A 10 -4.42 -3.70 -16.02
CA LEU A 10 -3.46 -4.05 -14.97
C LEU A 10 -3.29 -2.92 -13.96
N GLY A 11 -3.13 -1.68 -14.40
CA GLY A 11 -3.02 -0.52 -13.52
C GLY A 11 -4.28 -0.31 -12.67
N GLN A 12 -5.47 -0.50 -13.24
CA GLN A 12 -6.74 -0.46 -12.52
C GLN A 12 -6.84 -1.57 -11.47
N ALA A 13 -6.45 -2.80 -11.82
CA ALA A 13 -6.43 -3.92 -10.89
C ALA A 13 -5.47 -3.66 -9.72
N ALA A 14 -4.25 -3.22 -9.99
CA ALA A 14 -3.26 -2.86 -8.97
C ALA A 14 -3.79 -1.77 -8.02
N ALA A 15 -4.42 -0.71 -8.56
CA ALA A 15 -5.02 0.34 -7.75
C ALA A 15 -6.21 -0.17 -6.89
N LYS A 16 -6.94 -1.17 -7.36
CA LYS A 16 -8.06 -1.79 -6.62
C LYS A 16 -7.57 -2.60 -5.43
N VAL A 17 -6.51 -3.39 -5.60
CA VAL A 17 -5.96 -4.28 -4.55
C VAL A 17 -4.81 -3.65 -3.76
N TRP A 18 -4.48 -2.37 -4.01
CA TRP A 18 -3.29 -1.71 -3.48
C TRP A 18 -3.06 -1.91 -1.97
N GLY A 19 -4.07 -1.69 -1.13
CA GLY A 19 -3.95 -1.88 0.33
C GLY A 19 -3.71 -3.32 0.78
N GLN A 20 -3.87 -4.31 -0.09
CA GLN A 20 -3.60 -5.73 0.15
C GLN A 20 -2.20 -6.15 -0.33
N LEU A 21 -1.53 -5.30 -1.09
CA LEU A 21 -0.18 -5.58 -1.59
C LEU A 21 0.83 -5.44 -0.44
N PRO A 22 1.85 -6.30 -0.36
CA PRO A 22 2.97 -6.10 0.56
C PRO A 22 3.63 -4.73 0.35
N ALA A 23 4.13 -4.13 1.42
CA ALA A 23 4.71 -2.78 1.39
C ALA A 23 5.83 -2.61 0.34
N TYR A 24 6.68 -3.64 0.15
CA TYR A 24 7.73 -3.58 -0.87
C TYR A 24 7.18 -3.55 -2.31
N VAL A 25 6.08 -4.28 -2.57
CA VAL A 25 5.40 -4.26 -3.88
C VAL A 25 4.75 -2.91 -4.13
N GLN A 26 4.11 -2.33 -3.10
CA GLN A 26 3.57 -0.97 -3.17
C GLN A 26 4.68 0.03 -3.51
N HIS A 27 5.83 -0.04 -2.84
CA HIS A 27 6.97 0.83 -3.11
C HIS A 27 7.47 0.71 -4.55
N ASP A 28 7.72 -0.51 -5.02
CA ASP A 28 8.26 -0.75 -6.36
C ASP A 28 7.32 -0.27 -7.47
N LEU A 29 6.02 -0.56 -7.33
CA LEU A 29 5.00 -0.10 -8.27
C LEU A 29 4.87 1.43 -8.27
N PHE A 30 4.91 2.05 -7.09
CA PHE A 30 4.84 3.51 -6.95
C PHE A 30 6.01 4.18 -7.66
N GLU A 31 7.24 3.74 -7.38
CA GLU A 31 8.44 4.31 -7.97
C GLU A 31 8.50 4.07 -9.49
N ALA A 32 8.07 2.90 -9.97
CA ALA A 32 7.96 2.62 -11.39
C ALA A 32 6.96 3.55 -12.09
N ALA A 33 5.78 3.75 -11.50
CA ALA A 33 4.75 4.64 -12.05
C ALA A 33 5.22 6.11 -12.07
N VAL A 34 5.88 6.58 -11.00
CA VAL A 34 6.44 7.94 -10.94
C VAL A 34 7.50 8.16 -12.02
N ARG A 35 8.40 7.19 -12.23
CA ARG A 35 9.41 7.27 -13.31
C ARG A 35 8.77 7.32 -14.69
N SER A 36 7.67 6.59 -14.90
CA SER A 36 6.98 6.54 -16.19
C SER A 36 6.15 7.80 -16.50
N ALA A 37 5.55 8.43 -15.48
CA ALA A 37 4.61 9.55 -15.66
C ALA A 37 5.29 10.93 -15.69
N GLY A 38 6.54 11.05 -15.21
CA GLY A 38 7.32 12.29 -15.29
C GLY A 38 7.13 13.23 -14.09
N LYS A 39 7.47 14.51 -14.27
CA LYS A 39 7.48 15.52 -13.18
C LYS A 39 6.05 15.75 -12.64
N GLY A 40 5.91 15.84 -11.31
CA GLY A 40 4.64 16.09 -10.63
C GLY A 40 3.83 14.82 -10.29
N ALA A 41 4.08 13.70 -10.99
CA ALA A 41 3.30 12.48 -10.82
C ALA A 41 3.35 11.86 -9.42
N ARG A 42 4.45 12.07 -8.68
CA ARG A 42 4.62 11.52 -7.32
C ARG A 42 3.52 11.98 -6.37
N GLU A 43 3.26 13.28 -6.32
CA GLU A 43 2.28 13.84 -5.38
C GLU A 43 0.86 13.43 -5.77
N GLU A 44 0.53 13.55 -7.06
CA GLU A 44 -0.78 13.16 -7.59
C GLU A 44 -1.07 11.67 -7.35
N LEU A 45 -0.10 10.79 -7.61
CA LEU A 45 -0.23 9.36 -7.39
C LEU A 45 -0.37 9.03 -5.90
N ALA A 46 0.39 9.69 -5.04
CA ALA A 46 0.27 9.51 -3.59
C ALA A 46 -1.14 9.88 -3.12
N VAL A 47 -1.67 11.05 -3.51
CA VAL A 47 -3.04 11.48 -3.16
C VAL A 47 -4.09 10.50 -3.69
N PHE A 48 -3.95 10.05 -4.93
CA PHE A 48 -4.85 9.07 -5.54
C PHE A 48 -4.90 7.75 -4.75
N LEU A 49 -3.74 7.21 -4.37
CA LEU A 49 -3.66 5.97 -3.61
C LEU A 49 -4.16 6.15 -2.18
N HIS A 50 -3.84 7.27 -1.52
CA HIS A 50 -4.31 7.56 -0.16
C HIS A 50 -5.83 7.72 -0.07
N ARG A 51 -6.48 8.31 -1.08
CA ARG A 51 -7.95 8.41 -1.13
C ARG A 51 -8.61 7.04 -1.26
N ARG A 52 -7.95 6.10 -1.93
CA ARG A 52 -8.46 4.74 -2.17
C ARG A 52 -8.21 3.82 -0.98
N HIS A 53 -7.05 3.96 -0.38
CA HIS A 53 -6.57 3.17 0.74
C HIS A 53 -5.96 4.17 1.73
N PRO A 54 -6.78 4.76 2.62
CA PRO A 54 -6.26 5.56 3.72
C PRO A 54 -5.16 4.73 4.36
N ARG A 55 -3.95 5.29 4.49
CA ARG A 55 -2.77 4.58 5.02
C ARG A 55 -3.27 3.66 6.11
N THR A 56 -3.18 2.35 5.84
CA THR A 56 -3.45 1.31 6.82
C THR A 56 -2.60 1.71 8.01
N THR A 57 -3.26 2.31 8.99
CA THR A 57 -2.66 2.72 10.24
C THR A 57 -2.05 1.45 10.79
N GLU A 58 -0.71 1.41 10.76
CA GLU A 58 0.16 0.58 11.58
C GLU A 58 -0.60 -0.46 12.40
N GLY A 59 -0.91 -1.61 11.79
CA GLY A 59 -1.85 -2.57 12.38
C GLY A 59 -1.56 -4.03 12.08
N GLU A 60 -0.52 -4.34 11.32
CA GLU A 60 -0.02 -5.72 11.16
C GLU A 60 1.13 -6.05 12.12
N ASP A 61 1.45 -5.19 13.09
CA ASP A 61 2.32 -5.56 14.22
C ASP A 61 1.97 -4.82 15.51
N SER A 62 1.06 -5.39 16.30
CA SER A 62 1.22 -5.45 17.76
C SER A 62 0.30 -6.52 18.33
N GLY A 63 0.53 -7.75 17.87
CA GLY A 63 0.23 -8.95 18.62
C GLY A 63 1.16 -9.15 19.83
N ARG A 64 1.83 -8.09 20.34
CA ARG A 64 2.43 -8.10 21.67
C ARG A 64 1.31 -8.02 22.70
N ARG A 65 0.63 -9.15 22.88
CA ARG A 65 -0.05 -9.49 24.13
C ARG A 65 1.04 -9.51 25.18
N VAL A 66 1.23 -8.41 25.90
CA VAL A 66 1.99 -8.40 27.15
C VAL A 66 1.31 -9.44 28.04
N PRO A 67 1.96 -10.54 28.43
CA PRO A 67 1.41 -11.39 29.48
C PRO A 67 1.38 -10.53 30.75
N GLU A 68 0.21 -10.37 31.37
CA GLU A 68 0.13 -9.80 32.71
C GLU A 68 1.07 -10.59 33.63
N PRO A 69 1.94 -9.95 34.42
CA PRO A 69 2.71 -10.66 35.41
C PRO A 69 1.74 -11.13 36.50
N ASP A 70 1.49 -12.44 36.57
CA ASP A 70 0.81 -13.09 37.68
C ASP A 70 1.50 -12.66 38.99
N SER A 71 0.87 -11.74 39.72
CA SER A 71 1.33 -11.32 41.04
C SER A 71 0.86 -12.32 42.07
N LEU A 72 1.65 -13.38 42.26
CA LEU A 72 1.63 -14.17 43.49
C LEU A 72 2.51 -13.47 44.53
N GLY A 73 1.91 -12.50 45.24
CA GLY A 73 2.48 -11.93 46.48
C GLY A 73 1.66 -12.43 47.66
N GLY A 74 2.33 -13.15 48.58
CA GLY A 74 1.71 -13.84 49.72
C GLY A 74 1.38 -12.97 50.93
#